data_AF-A0A3P1RYJ9-F1
#
_entry.id   AF-A0A3P1RYJ9-F1
#
_cell.length_a   1.000
_cell.length_b   1.000
_cell.length_c   1.000
_cell.angle_alpha   90.00
_cell.angle_beta   90.00
_cell.angle_gamma   90.00
#
_symmetry.space_group_name_H-M   'P 1'
#
loop_
_entity.id
_entity.type
_entity.pdbx_description
1 polymer ?
#
loop_
_entity_poly.entity_id
_entity_poly.type
_entity_poly.pdbx_seq_one_letter_code
_entity_poly.pdbx_strand_id
1 'polypeptide(L)'
;MTPQIKQIVNYVAKSLENYNKIVTESKNRDVTNIDMKYRNTFFDKSLSHGLPSLMLMYSSLYKVTEQENYLILSNLYVEKLVEIISEEGIESPSLYAGTSGISLAVREASMSGKYYTKLLNSLHYLLKEQVREKLAISLSNIDKGIIEPYDYDMVNGFSGITNYLILEREYFFEELSQVGIYLLKYIETILNKVACSADMEFELDLGIAHGIVGPILTLAKLKSEKIIQENVTDKLNKVVSMVLSFRRTDKLWPGKIYSNNILNIDFGNLPTRMAWCYGTPGTALALFKTCQLVNLNYTNDIIESLIAQIRSSEKNTFSLSICHGLAGVAFVYDMIGNKNTNKELISFANDLRQRIITSFSTAKVFGYSDREKIGNDLIELESVGILQGVSGIVLFLLDAYSDEKLLWKKMLI
;
A
#
# COMPACT_ATOMS: atom_id res chain seq x y z
N MET A 1 4.71 21.54 13.53
CA MET A 1 4.89 20.24 14.25
C MET A 1 4.84 20.45 15.76
N THR A 2 4.18 19.55 16.49
CA THR A 2 4.26 19.52 17.97
C THR A 2 5.66 19.14 18.46
N PRO A 3 6.06 19.50 19.70
CA PRO A 3 7.36 19.12 20.25
C PRO A 3 7.62 17.61 20.26
N GLN A 4 6.60 16.81 20.60
CA GLN A 4 6.70 15.34 20.64
C GLN A 4 6.97 14.75 19.25
N ILE A 5 6.26 15.19 18.23
CA ILE A 5 6.47 14.72 16.85
C ILE A 5 7.85 15.15 16.35
N LYS A 6 8.27 16.39 16.65
CA LYS A 6 9.61 16.86 16.30
C LYS A 6 10.70 16.00 16.94
N GLN A 7 10.54 15.59 18.20
CA GLN A 7 11.46 14.67 18.89
C GLN A 7 11.53 13.30 18.19
N ILE A 8 10.38 12.70 17.90
CA ILE A 8 10.29 11.40 17.22
C ILE A 8 10.99 11.47 15.86
N VAL A 9 10.61 12.43 15.03
CA VAL A 9 11.14 12.63 13.68
C VAL A 9 12.66 12.80 13.72
N ASN A 10 13.17 13.67 14.59
CA ASN A 10 14.60 13.92 14.68
C ASN A 10 15.37 12.67 15.15
N TYR A 11 14.82 11.92 16.12
CA TYR A 11 15.46 10.69 16.59
C TYR A 11 15.52 9.63 15.48
N VAL A 12 14.38 9.36 14.83
CA VAL A 12 14.29 8.37 13.75
C VAL A 12 15.21 8.78 12.60
N ALA A 13 15.13 10.02 12.14
CA ALA A 13 15.96 10.51 11.05
C ALA A 13 17.45 10.41 11.35
N LYS A 14 17.88 10.70 12.59
CA LYS A 14 19.28 10.52 13.02
C LYS A 14 19.69 9.05 13.10
N SER A 15 18.80 8.18 13.57
CA SER A 15 19.08 6.75 13.69
C SER A 15 19.29 6.05 12.34
N LEU A 16 18.79 6.66 11.26
CA LEU A 16 18.80 6.17 9.89
C LEU A 16 19.88 6.85 9.00
N GLU A 17 20.88 7.53 9.56
CA GLU A 17 21.94 8.18 8.76
C GLU A 17 22.99 7.17 8.22
N ASN A 18 23.15 6.02 8.90
CA ASN A 18 24.21 5.06 8.57
C ASN A 18 23.63 3.79 7.93
N TYR A 19 23.85 3.64 6.63
CA TYR A 19 23.44 2.47 5.84
C TYR A 19 23.91 1.13 6.45
N ASN A 20 25.17 1.01 6.85
CA ASN A 20 25.70 -0.24 7.40
C ASN A 20 25.05 -0.61 8.73
N LYS A 21 24.73 0.39 9.55
CA LYS A 21 23.96 0.19 10.78
C LYS A 21 22.56 -0.32 10.44
N ILE A 22 21.86 0.32 9.51
CA ILE A 22 20.53 -0.11 9.06
C ILE A 22 20.53 -1.58 8.63
N VAL A 23 21.45 -1.96 7.73
CA VAL A 23 21.58 -3.33 7.23
C VAL A 23 21.90 -4.32 8.35
N THR A 24 22.70 -3.91 9.34
CA THR A 24 23.08 -4.79 10.46
C THR A 24 21.93 -5.05 11.41
N GLU A 25 21.24 -4.00 11.84
CA GLU A 25 20.16 -4.06 12.82
C GLU A 25 18.89 -4.70 12.23
N SER A 26 18.62 -4.46 10.94
CA SER A 26 17.49 -5.07 10.22
C SER A 26 17.63 -6.58 10.01
N LYS A 27 18.77 -7.19 10.36
CA LYS A 27 18.92 -8.65 10.39
C LYS A 27 18.28 -9.29 11.63
N ASN A 28 17.90 -8.50 12.63
CA ASN A 28 17.22 -8.95 13.85
C ASN A 28 17.87 -10.20 14.47
N ARG A 29 19.20 -10.17 14.63
CA ARG A 29 19.99 -11.36 15.04
C ARG A 29 19.62 -11.88 16.43
N ASP A 30 19.14 -11.00 17.30
CA ASP A 30 18.74 -11.34 18.67
C ASP A 30 17.41 -12.10 18.73
N VAL A 31 16.62 -12.06 17.65
CA VAL A 31 15.39 -12.85 17.52
C VAL A 31 15.75 -14.26 17.08
N THR A 32 15.67 -15.23 17.98
CA THR A 32 16.14 -16.60 17.76
C THR A 32 15.03 -17.63 17.58
N ASN A 33 13.79 -17.28 17.90
CA ASN A 33 12.63 -18.18 17.91
C ASN A 33 11.95 -18.38 16.54
N ILE A 34 12.42 -17.72 15.48
CA ILE A 34 11.90 -17.85 14.10
C ILE A 34 13.02 -18.17 13.11
N ASP A 35 12.68 -18.72 11.95
CA ASP A 35 13.65 -18.95 10.86
C ASP A 35 14.33 -17.63 10.42
N MET A 36 15.62 -17.70 10.11
CA MET A 36 16.44 -16.59 9.65
C MET A 36 15.82 -15.83 8.47
N LYS A 37 15.10 -16.52 7.57
CA LYS A 37 14.44 -15.88 6.43
C LYS A 37 13.34 -14.88 6.82
N TYR A 38 12.76 -14.99 8.02
CA TYR A 38 11.75 -14.06 8.54
C TYR A 38 12.34 -12.97 9.43
N ARG A 39 13.66 -12.98 9.67
CA ARG A 39 14.33 -11.99 10.52
C ARG A 39 14.81 -10.76 9.74
N ASN A 40 15.19 -10.95 8.48
CA ASN A 40 15.70 -9.85 7.66
C ASN A 40 14.57 -8.96 7.16
N THR A 41 14.58 -7.70 7.57
CA THR A 41 13.54 -6.70 7.26
C THR A 41 14.01 -5.59 6.32
N PHE A 42 15.21 -5.73 5.75
CA PHE A 42 15.78 -4.75 4.81
C PHE A 42 16.15 -5.39 3.48
N PHE A 43 15.63 -4.81 2.40
CA PHE A 43 15.86 -5.24 1.02
C PHE A 43 16.14 -4.00 0.17
N ASP A 44 17.39 -3.78 -0.21
CA ASP A 44 17.94 -2.51 -0.71
C ASP A 44 17.07 -1.82 -1.76
N LYS A 45 16.66 -2.57 -2.79
CA LYS A 45 15.93 -2.05 -3.96
C LYS A 45 14.42 -1.89 -3.71
N SER A 46 13.89 -2.32 -2.56
CA SER A 46 12.45 -2.34 -2.32
C SER A 46 11.91 -1.02 -1.77
N LEU A 47 10.78 -0.56 -2.30
CA LEU A 47 10.04 0.53 -1.66
C LEU A 47 9.45 0.10 -0.31
N SER A 48 9.07 -1.16 -0.18
CA SER A 48 8.47 -1.67 1.05
C SER A 48 9.44 -1.63 2.26
N HIS A 49 10.72 -1.93 2.03
CA HIS A 49 11.69 -2.26 3.09
C HIS A 49 13.09 -1.66 2.91
N GLY A 50 13.37 -0.94 1.81
CA GLY A 50 14.72 -0.59 1.39
C GLY A 50 15.01 0.90 1.24
N LEU A 51 16.06 1.20 0.47
CA LEU A 51 16.54 2.56 0.19
C LEU A 51 15.45 3.49 -0.39
N PRO A 52 14.58 3.06 -1.33
CA PRO A 52 13.52 3.94 -1.83
C PRO A 52 12.57 4.45 -0.72
N SER A 53 12.36 3.67 0.35
CA SER A 53 11.57 4.14 1.50
C SER A 53 12.25 5.27 2.27
N LEU A 54 13.57 5.16 2.47
CA LEU A 54 14.38 6.16 3.16
C LEU A 54 14.46 7.43 2.32
N MET A 55 14.65 7.29 1.01
CA MET A 55 14.62 8.40 0.06
C MET A 55 13.31 9.18 0.18
N LEU A 56 12.15 8.51 0.08
CA LEU A 56 10.84 9.15 0.25
C LEU A 56 10.72 9.87 1.59
N MET A 57 11.14 9.23 2.68
CA MET A 57 11.08 9.80 4.03
C MET A 57 11.91 11.09 4.11
N TYR A 58 13.18 11.05 3.71
CA TYR A 58 14.07 12.22 3.80
C TYR A 58 13.66 13.35 2.86
N SER A 59 13.22 13.04 1.64
CA SER A 59 12.68 14.06 0.73
C SER A 59 11.41 14.71 1.29
N SER A 60 10.52 13.92 1.90
CA SER A 60 9.32 14.46 2.55
C SER A 60 9.66 15.30 3.78
N LEU A 61 10.65 14.89 4.58
CA LEU A 61 11.15 15.67 5.70
C LEU A 61 11.73 17.01 5.26
N TYR A 62 12.51 17.03 4.17
CA TYR A 62 13.00 18.27 3.59
C TYR A 62 11.84 19.18 3.18
N LYS A 63 10.86 18.67 2.42
CA LYS A 63 9.70 19.46 1.97
C LYS A 63 8.89 20.08 3.11
N VAL A 64 8.84 19.43 4.27
CA VAL A 64 8.05 19.91 5.42
C VAL A 64 8.85 20.79 6.37
N THR A 65 10.16 20.62 6.43
CA THR A 65 10.99 21.28 7.45
C THR A 65 11.98 22.28 6.90
N GLU A 66 12.24 22.25 5.59
CA GLU A 66 13.26 23.03 4.89
C GLU A 66 14.67 22.87 5.47
N GLN A 67 14.93 21.79 6.21
CA GLN A 67 16.26 21.52 6.76
C GLN A 67 17.13 20.80 5.74
N GLU A 68 18.18 21.46 5.29
CA GLU A 68 19.09 21.01 4.24
C GLU A 68 19.76 19.65 4.53
N ASN A 69 19.94 19.28 5.80
CA ASN A 69 20.49 17.97 6.17
C ASN A 69 19.64 16.81 5.64
N TYR A 70 18.32 16.96 5.60
CA TYR A 70 17.44 15.91 5.07
C TYR A 70 17.56 15.78 3.55
N LEU A 71 17.78 16.89 2.84
CA LEU A 71 18.07 16.85 1.40
C LEU A 71 19.40 16.13 1.13
N ILE A 72 20.43 16.42 1.91
CA ILE A 72 21.74 15.73 1.82
C ILE A 72 21.57 14.22 2.03
N LEU A 73 20.85 13.80 3.07
CA LEU A 73 20.61 12.38 3.36
C LEU A 73 19.79 11.70 2.26
N SER A 74 18.79 12.39 1.70
CA SER A 74 18.04 11.89 0.55
C SER A 74 18.96 11.63 -0.64
N ASN A 75 19.87 12.56 -0.95
CA ASN A 75 20.82 12.44 -2.06
C ASN A 75 21.83 11.29 -1.84
N LEU A 76 22.34 11.12 -0.62
CA LEU A 76 23.23 10.00 -0.28
C LEU A 76 22.55 8.64 -0.54
N TYR A 77 21.26 8.52 -0.24
CA TYR A 77 20.53 7.29 -0.52
C TYR A 77 20.15 7.11 -2.00
N VAL A 78 19.97 8.20 -2.75
CA VAL A 78 19.87 8.13 -4.22
C VAL A 78 21.17 7.59 -4.81
N GLU A 79 22.33 8.12 -4.40
CA GLU A 79 23.65 7.65 -4.86
C GLU A 79 23.86 6.17 -4.53
N LYS A 80 23.55 5.75 -3.30
CA LYS A 80 23.68 4.35 -2.90
C LYS A 80 22.75 3.43 -3.69
N LEU A 81 21.52 3.86 -3.96
CA LEU A 81 20.60 3.08 -4.79
C LEU A 81 21.13 2.96 -6.22
N VAL A 82 21.66 4.04 -6.80
CA VAL A 82 22.23 4.03 -8.16
C VAL A 82 23.42 3.07 -8.27
N GLU A 83 24.31 3.03 -7.28
CA GLU A 83 25.41 2.05 -7.20
C GLU A 83 24.87 0.62 -7.32
N ILE A 84 23.91 0.26 -6.45
CA ILE A 84 23.34 -1.10 -6.38
C ILE A 84 22.61 -1.48 -7.67
N ILE A 85 21.73 -0.61 -8.20
CA ILE A 85 20.95 -0.95 -9.40
C ILE A 85 21.80 -0.94 -10.68
N SER A 86 22.94 -0.24 -10.68
CA SER A 86 23.87 -0.27 -11.82
C SER A 86 24.63 -1.60 -11.89
N GLU A 87 24.87 -2.24 -10.75
CA GLU A 87 25.54 -3.54 -10.68
C GLU A 87 24.57 -4.72 -10.84
N GLU A 88 23.43 -4.66 -10.16
CA GLU A 88 22.50 -5.80 -10.06
C GLU A 88 21.30 -5.71 -11.00
N GLY A 89 21.00 -4.53 -11.54
CA GLY A 89 19.76 -4.28 -12.27
C GLY A 89 18.49 -4.34 -11.40
N ILE A 90 17.35 -4.20 -12.07
CA ILE A 90 16.01 -4.26 -11.47
C ILE A 90 15.15 -5.20 -12.34
N GLU A 91 14.57 -6.22 -11.72
CA GLU A 91 13.84 -7.28 -12.45
C GLU A 91 12.33 -7.06 -12.50
N SER A 92 11.75 -6.57 -11.39
CA SER A 92 10.29 -6.44 -11.26
C SER A 92 9.84 -5.02 -11.62
N PRO A 93 8.71 -4.84 -12.33
CA PRO A 93 8.09 -3.53 -12.49
C PRO A 93 7.33 -3.06 -11.24
N SER A 94 7.15 -3.93 -10.23
CA SER A 94 6.20 -3.73 -9.13
C SER A 94 6.41 -2.44 -8.32
N LEU A 95 5.34 -2.00 -7.65
CA LEU A 95 5.38 -0.81 -6.81
C LEU A 95 6.21 -1.00 -5.55
N TYR A 96 6.14 -2.17 -4.90
CA TYR A 96 6.75 -2.34 -3.58
C TYR A 96 8.13 -3.00 -3.58
N ALA A 97 8.53 -3.60 -4.69
CA ALA A 97 9.80 -4.31 -4.82
C ALA A 97 10.51 -4.08 -6.17
N GLY A 98 10.05 -3.11 -6.97
CA GLY A 98 10.47 -2.96 -8.35
C GLY A 98 10.63 -1.52 -8.84
N THR A 99 10.76 -1.40 -10.17
CA THR A 99 11.06 -0.15 -10.87
C THR A 99 10.01 0.94 -10.61
N SER A 100 8.73 0.61 -10.46
CA SER A 100 7.69 1.62 -10.13
C SER A 100 7.94 2.26 -8.76
N GLY A 101 8.31 1.46 -7.76
CA GLY A 101 8.61 1.95 -6.42
C GLY A 101 9.86 2.82 -6.35
N ILE A 102 10.92 2.37 -7.03
CA ILE A 102 12.16 3.12 -7.19
C ILE A 102 11.87 4.45 -7.89
N SER A 103 11.11 4.43 -8.98
CA SER A 103 10.78 5.63 -9.74
C SER A 103 9.93 6.61 -8.95
N LEU A 104 9.01 6.11 -8.10
CA LEU A 104 8.24 6.94 -7.17
C LEU A 104 9.15 7.67 -6.18
N ALA A 105 10.10 6.95 -5.58
CA ALA A 105 11.05 7.51 -4.63
C ALA A 105 12.01 8.52 -5.27
N VAL A 106 12.55 8.22 -6.45
CA VAL A 106 13.41 9.14 -7.21
C VAL A 106 12.63 10.39 -7.63
N ARG A 107 11.35 10.27 -8.01
CA ARG A 107 10.50 11.42 -8.36
C ARG A 107 10.25 12.35 -7.16
N GLU A 108 10.10 11.78 -5.96
CA GLU A 108 9.99 12.59 -4.75
C GLU A 108 11.33 13.29 -4.42
N ALA A 109 12.43 12.54 -4.49
CA ALA A 109 13.78 13.06 -4.26
C ALA A 109 14.23 14.10 -5.29
N SER A 110 13.70 14.03 -6.51
CA SER A 110 14.00 15.01 -7.54
C SER A 110 13.28 16.35 -7.37
N MET A 111 12.59 16.58 -6.25
CA MET A 111 11.71 17.73 -6.05
C MET A 111 10.68 17.82 -7.18
N SER A 112 9.95 16.72 -7.39
CA SER A 112 8.89 16.60 -8.39
C SER A 112 9.38 16.76 -9.84
N GLY A 113 10.56 16.22 -10.16
CA GLY A 113 11.13 16.16 -11.51
C GLY A 113 12.12 17.27 -11.86
N LYS A 114 12.47 18.15 -10.90
CA LYS A 114 13.46 19.22 -11.11
C LYS A 114 14.89 18.68 -11.24
N TYR A 115 15.22 17.63 -10.49
CA TYR A 115 16.52 16.97 -10.50
C TYR A 115 16.43 15.53 -11.06
N TYR A 116 17.55 14.83 -11.16
CA TYR A 116 17.61 13.40 -11.55
C TYR A 116 16.88 13.02 -12.85
N THR A 117 16.66 13.96 -13.76
CA THR A 117 15.85 13.74 -14.99
C THR A 117 16.42 12.62 -15.86
N LYS A 118 17.75 12.50 -15.97
CA LYS A 118 18.40 11.39 -16.69
C LYS A 118 18.13 10.02 -16.04
N LEU A 119 18.16 9.95 -14.71
CA LEU A 119 17.85 8.73 -13.97
C LEU A 119 16.39 8.35 -14.15
N LEU A 120 15.47 9.32 -14.00
CA LEU A 120 14.04 9.10 -14.22
C LEU A 120 13.76 8.60 -15.64
N ASN A 121 14.35 9.21 -16.67
CA ASN A 121 14.17 8.75 -18.05
C ASN A 121 14.65 7.31 -18.27
N SER A 122 15.76 6.93 -17.62
CA SER A 122 16.31 5.57 -17.72
C SER A 122 15.39 4.55 -17.03
N LEU A 123 14.87 4.91 -15.85
CA LEU A 123 13.89 4.10 -15.12
C LEU A 123 12.57 4.00 -15.88
N HIS A 124 12.13 5.07 -16.53
CA HIS A 124 10.91 5.06 -17.36
C HIS A 124 11.03 4.14 -18.55
N TYR A 125 12.18 4.17 -19.24
CA TYR A 125 12.45 3.25 -20.35
C TYR A 125 12.40 1.79 -19.89
N LEU A 126 13.10 1.45 -18.80
CA LEU A 126 13.08 0.11 -18.22
C LEU A 126 11.66 -0.31 -17.81
N LEU A 127 10.95 0.55 -17.09
CA LEU A 127 9.60 0.25 -16.61
C LEU A 127 8.63 0.01 -17.77
N LYS A 128 8.78 0.77 -18.86
CA LYS A 128 7.95 0.60 -20.06
C LYS A 128 8.09 -0.79 -20.66
N GLU A 129 9.33 -1.26 -20.82
CA GLU A 129 9.62 -2.60 -21.35
C GLU A 129 9.12 -3.69 -20.40
N GLN A 130 9.40 -3.59 -19.10
CA GLN A 130 8.93 -4.55 -18.10
C GLN A 130 7.40 -4.65 -18.05
N VAL A 131 6.69 -3.53 -18.16
CA VAL A 131 5.22 -3.51 -18.16
C VAL A 131 4.67 -4.17 -19.42
N ARG A 132 5.27 -3.93 -20.58
CA ARG A 132 4.87 -4.55 -21.86
C ARG A 132 5.07 -6.06 -21.84
N GLU A 133 6.23 -6.53 -21.36
CA GLU A 133 6.52 -7.96 -21.22
C GLU A 133 5.53 -8.62 -20.25
N LYS A 134 5.31 -7.99 -19.08
CA LYS A 134 4.35 -8.50 -18.10
C LYS A 134 2.93 -8.55 -18.69
N LEU A 135 2.48 -7.50 -19.39
CA LEU A 135 1.14 -7.46 -20.02
C LEU A 135 0.95 -8.61 -21.01
N ALA A 136 1.95 -8.88 -21.85
CA ALA A 136 1.88 -9.98 -22.82
C ALA A 136 1.67 -11.33 -22.12
N ILE A 137 2.40 -11.59 -21.03
CA ILE A 137 2.27 -12.81 -20.24
C ILE A 137 0.92 -12.86 -19.52
N SER A 138 0.55 -11.81 -18.80
CA SER A 138 -0.68 -11.76 -18.01
C SER A 138 -1.94 -11.90 -18.88
N LEU A 139 -1.96 -11.29 -20.08
CA LEU A 139 -3.06 -11.46 -21.04
C LEU A 139 -3.17 -12.91 -21.54
N SER A 140 -2.04 -13.55 -21.87
CA SER A 140 -2.02 -14.98 -22.22
C SER A 140 -2.49 -15.87 -21.06
N ASN A 141 -2.09 -15.56 -19.82
CA ASN A 141 -2.48 -16.32 -18.63
C ASN A 141 -3.99 -16.25 -18.40
N ILE A 142 -4.58 -15.05 -18.42
CA ILE A 142 -6.02 -14.90 -18.20
C ILE A 142 -6.86 -15.52 -19.32
N ASP A 143 -6.37 -15.53 -20.57
CA ASP A 143 -7.00 -16.29 -21.68
C ASP A 143 -7.03 -17.81 -21.42
N LYS A 144 -6.05 -18.32 -20.68
CA LYS A 144 -5.99 -19.73 -20.25
C LYS A 144 -6.69 -19.99 -18.91
N GLY A 145 -7.36 -18.98 -18.35
CA GLY A 145 -8.02 -19.07 -17.04
C GLY A 145 -7.08 -19.04 -15.83
N ILE A 146 -5.79 -18.74 -16.04
CA ILE A 146 -4.78 -18.61 -14.98
C ILE A 146 -4.85 -17.19 -14.43
N ILE A 147 -5.11 -17.08 -13.13
CA ILE A 147 -5.26 -15.80 -12.43
C ILE A 147 -4.39 -15.84 -11.18
N GLU A 148 -3.35 -15.04 -11.17
CA GLU A 148 -2.39 -14.97 -10.07
C GLU A 148 -2.35 -13.54 -9.50
N PRO A 149 -2.31 -13.36 -8.16
CA PRO A 149 -2.17 -12.04 -7.53
C PRO A 149 -1.02 -11.22 -8.10
N TYR A 150 0.08 -11.88 -8.47
CA TYR A 150 1.25 -11.27 -9.09
C TYR A 150 0.92 -10.43 -10.33
N ASP A 151 -0.17 -10.72 -11.05
CA ASP A 151 -0.57 -9.98 -12.24
C ASP A 151 -1.41 -8.74 -11.93
N TYR A 152 -2.36 -8.84 -10.99
CA TYR A 152 -3.37 -7.79 -10.82
C TYR A 152 -3.20 -6.95 -9.55
N ASP A 153 -2.52 -7.45 -8.52
CA ASP A 153 -2.61 -6.88 -7.18
C ASP A 153 -1.89 -5.52 -6.97
N MET A 154 -2.02 -4.97 -5.76
CA MET A 154 -1.42 -3.68 -5.39
C MET A 154 0.09 -3.80 -5.07
N VAL A 155 0.56 -4.97 -4.65
CA VAL A 155 1.93 -5.15 -4.20
C VAL A 155 2.89 -5.37 -5.38
N ASN A 156 2.54 -6.34 -6.23
CA ASN A 156 3.32 -6.86 -7.34
C ASN A 156 2.71 -6.54 -8.70
N GLY A 157 1.38 -6.52 -8.78
CA GLY A 157 0.63 -6.46 -10.02
C GLY A 157 0.35 -5.06 -10.54
N PHE A 158 -0.49 -5.03 -11.58
CA PHE A 158 -0.79 -3.80 -12.32
C PHE A 158 -1.52 -2.75 -11.48
N SER A 159 -2.24 -3.13 -10.43
CA SER A 159 -2.87 -2.14 -9.56
C SER A 159 -1.86 -1.24 -8.87
N GLY A 160 -0.76 -1.80 -8.35
CA GLY A 160 0.32 -1.05 -7.76
C GLY A 160 1.12 -0.26 -8.80
N ILE A 161 1.54 -0.92 -9.87
CA ILE A 161 2.33 -0.33 -10.96
C ILE A 161 1.65 0.95 -11.48
N THR A 162 0.33 0.89 -11.69
CA THR A 162 -0.48 2.01 -12.19
C THR A 162 -0.40 3.26 -11.30
N ASN A 163 -0.18 3.11 -9.99
CA ASN A 163 -0.09 4.26 -9.09
C ASN A 163 1.10 5.17 -9.42
N TYR A 164 2.18 4.60 -9.93
CA TYR A 164 3.30 5.37 -10.48
C TYR A 164 3.01 5.84 -11.91
N LEU A 165 2.60 4.95 -12.81
CA LEU A 165 2.41 5.27 -14.23
C LEU A 165 1.46 6.48 -14.45
N ILE A 166 0.40 6.61 -13.64
CA ILE A 166 -0.53 7.76 -13.73
C ILE A 166 0.15 9.10 -13.46
N LEU A 167 1.23 9.15 -12.68
CA LEU A 167 1.98 10.39 -12.45
C LEU A 167 2.69 10.89 -13.72
N GLU A 168 3.00 9.97 -14.62
CA GLU A 168 3.71 10.20 -15.88
C GLU A 168 2.82 9.77 -17.06
N ARG A 169 1.50 9.99 -16.93
CA ARG A 169 0.47 9.41 -17.82
C ARG A 169 0.68 9.67 -19.31
N GLU A 170 1.30 10.79 -19.66
CA GLU A 170 1.58 11.14 -21.06
C GLU A 170 2.62 10.19 -21.67
N TYR A 171 3.62 9.78 -20.88
CA TYR A 171 4.67 8.86 -21.32
C TYR A 171 4.18 7.39 -21.40
N PHE A 172 3.32 7.00 -20.45
CA PHE A 172 2.82 5.62 -20.31
C PHE A 172 1.36 5.43 -20.79
N PHE A 173 0.85 6.31 -21.65
CA PHE A 173 -0.57 6.30 -22.02
C PHE A 173 -1.01 4.95 -22.63
N GLU A 174 -0.18 4.38 -23.51
CA GLU A 174 -0.44 3.09 -24.15
C GLU A 174 -0.45 1.95 -23.14
N GLU A 175 0.55 1.90 -22.25
CA GLU A 175 0.67 0.87 -21.21
C GLU A 175 -0.50 0.95 -20.23
N LEU A 176 -0.87 2.16 -19.79
CA LEU A 176 -2.02 2.39 -18.92
C LEU A 176 -3.34 1.94 -19.57
N SER A 177 -3.48 2.17 -20.88
CA SER A 177 -4.66 1.72 -21.63
C SER A 177 -4.74 0.18 -21.69
N GLN A 178 -3.63 -0.49 -21.95
CA GLN A 178 -3.56 -1.96 -21.98
C GLN A 178 -3.77 -2.58 -20.59
N VAL A 179 -3.23 -1.96 -19.54
CA VAL A 179 -3.53 -2.35 -18.14
C VAL A 179 -5.04 -2.26 -17.88
N GLY A 180 -5.69 -1.20 -18.35
CA GLY A 180 -7.14 -1.04 -18.24
C GLY A 180 -7.91 -2.19 -18.90
N ILE A 181 -7.49 -2.62 -20.10
CA ILE A 181 -8.08 -3.78 -20.81
C ILE A 181 -7.89 -5.06 -20.01
N TYR A 182 -6.67 -5.32 -19.51
CA TYR A 182 -6.38 -6.50 -18.71
C TYR A 182 -7.22 -6.55 -17.43
N LEU A 183 -7.26 -5.45 -16.66
CA LEU A 183 -8.01 -5.41 -15.40
C LEU A 183 -9.52 -5.52 -15.62
N LEU A 184 -10.04 -4.99 -16.73
CA LEU A 184 -11.44 -5.15 -17.08
C LEU A 184 -11.78 -6.63 -17.30
N LYS A 185 -10.96 -7.34 -18.07
CA LYS A 185 -11.10 -8.79 -18.31
C LYS A 185 -10.98 -9.59 -17.01
N TYR A 186 -10.07 -9.19 -16.10
CA TYR A 186 -9.97 -9.76 -14.76
C TYR A 186 -11.29 -9.62 -13.98
N ILE A 187 -11.85 -8.41 -13.91
CA ILE A 187 -13.12 -8.18 -13.20
C ILE A 187 -14.26 -9.00 -13.80
N GLU A 188 -14.37 -9.07 -15.13
CA GLU A 188 -15.37 -9.90 -15.80
C GLU A 188 -15.21 -11.38 -15.47
N THR A 189 -13.97 -11.88 -15.43
CA THR A 189 -13.69 -13.26 -15.08
C THR A 189 -14.08 -13.57 -13.64
N ILE A 190 -13.81 -12.67 -12.70
CA ILE A 190 -14.22 -12.86 -11.29
C ILE A 190 -15.74 -12.79 -11.13
N LEU A 191 -16.42 -11.84 -11.80
CA LEU A 191 -17.88 -11.78 -11.79
C LEU A 191 -18.50 -13.09 -12.29
N ASN A 192 -17.95 -13.67 -13.35
CA ASN A 192 -18.40 -14.97 -13.89
C ASN A 192 -18.11 -16.12 -12.91
N LYS A 193 -16.92 -16.16 -12.28
CA LYS A 193 -16.60 -17.19 -11.26
C LYS A 193 -17.55 -17.14 -10.07
N VAL A 194 -17.89 -15.94 -9.59
CA VAL A 194 -18.85 -15.76 -8.49
C VAL A 194 -20.26 -16.20 -8.90
N ALA A 195 -20.70 -15.84 -10.11
CA ALA A 195 -22.00 -16.26 -10.64
C ALA A 195 -22.13 -17.78 -10.83
N CYS A 196 -21.03 -18.46 -11.20
CA CYS A 196 -20.94 -19.90 -11.37
C CYS A 196 -20.31 -20.62 -10.15
N SER A 197 -20.46 -20.06 -8.95
CA SER A 197 -19.81 -20.59 -7.74
C SER A 197 -20.22 -22.02 -7.37
N ALA A 198 -21.32 -22.53 -7.95
CA ALA A 198 -21.79 -23.91 -7.74
C ALA A 198 -20.92 -24.96 -8.46
N ASP A 199 -20.20 -24.54 -9.50
CA ASP A 199 -19.54 -25.45 -10.43
C ASP A 199 -18.03 -25.49 -10.25
N MET A 200 -17.46 -24.62 -9.39
CA MET A 200 -16.01 -24.45 -9.25
C MET A 200 -15.59 -24.06 -7.84
N GLU A 201 -14.60 -24.76 -7.28
CA GLU A 201 -13.90 -24.30 -6.09
C GLU A 201 -12.92 -23.18 -6.43
N PHE A 202 -13.04 -22.06 -5.71
CA PHE A 202 -12.07 -20.96 -5.78
C PHE A 202 -12.00 -20.19 -4.45
N GLU A 203 -10.88 -19.48 -4.29
CA GLU A 203 -10.65 -18.48 -3.24
C GLU A 203 -10.69 -17.08 -3.87
N LEU A 204 -11.28 -16.11 -3.18
CA LEU A 204 -11.28 -14.70 -3.55
C LEU A 204 -10.75 -13.86 -2.39
N ASP A 205 -9.67 -13.13 -2.67
CA ASP A 205 -9.06 -12.17 -1.74
C ASP A 205 -9.80 -10.81 -1.83
N LEU A 206 -10.22 -10.29 -0.67
CA LEU A 206 -10.94 -9.02 -0.54
C LEU A 206 -10.04 -7.88 0.00
N GLY A 207 -8.79 -8.19 0.34
CA GLY A 207 -7.80 -7.22 0.80
C GLY A 207 -7.33 -6.30 -0.32
N ILE A 208 -6.88 -5.09 0.04
CA ILE A 208 -6.35 -4.15 -0.95
C ILE A 208 -4.96 -4.56 -1.46
N ALA A 209 -4.17 -5.26 -0.63
CA ALA A 209 -2.81 -5.62 -1.00
C ALA A 209 -2.76 -6.65 -2.13
N HIS A 210 -3.59 -7.70 -2.04
CA HIS A 210 -3.54 -8.88 -2.91
C HIS A 210 -4.89 -9.25 -3.55
N GLY A 211 -5.95 -8.52 -3.22
CA GLY A 211 -7.32 -8.86 -3.57
C GLY A 211 -7.98 -7.96 -4.60
N ILE A 212 -9.24 -8.28 -4.88
CA ILE A 212 -10.04 -7.71 -5.97
C ILE A 212 -10.23 -6.20 -5.89
N VAL A 213 -10.20 -5.62 -4.69
CA VAL A 213 -10.45 -4.18 -4.51
C VAL A 213 -9.32 -3.29 -5.02
N GLY A 214 -8.10 -3.82 -5.16
CA GLY A 214 -7.01 -3.15 -5.87
C GLY A 214 -7.37 -2.89 -7.34
N PRO A 215 -7.67 -3.94 -8.13
CA PRO A 215 -8.12 -3.81 -9.52
C PRO A 215 -9.33 -2.89 -9.71
N ILE A 216 -10.32 -2.98 -8.81
CA ILE A 216 -11.52 -2.11 -8.83
C ILE A 216 -11.10 -0.63 -8.73
N LEU A 217 -10.28 -0.31 -7.74
CA LEU A 217 -9.79 1.05 -7.53
C LEU A 217 -8.96 1.55 -8.73
N THR A 218 -8.09 0.70 -9.27
CA THR A 218 -7.26 1.05 -10.43
C THR A 218 -8.11 1.33 -11.66
N LEU A 219 -9.11 0.52 -11.98
CA LEU A 219 -10.02 0.79 -13.09
C LEU A 219 -10.78 2.11 -12.91
N ALA A 220 -11.24 2.39 -11.68
CA ALA A 220 -11.91 3.65 -11.38
C ALA A 220 -10.99 4.87 -11.61
N LYS A 221 -9.70 4.76 -11.25
CA LYS A 221 -8.69 5.79 -11.54
C LYS A 221 -8.46 5.97 -13.04
N LEU A 222 -8.26 4.88 -13.77
CA LEU A 222 -8.07 4.94 -15.22
C LEU A 222 -9.28 5.57 -15.92
N LYS A 223 -10.50 5.29 -15.42
CA LYS A 223 -11.72 5.93 -15.89
C LYS A 223 -11.76 7.42 -15.57
N SER A 224 -11.46 7.81 -14.33
CA SER A 224 -11.49 9.23 -13.92
C SER A 224 -10.46 10.07 -14.67
N GLU A 225 -9.31 9.48 -15.00
CA GLU A 225 -8.24 10.11 -15.79
C GLU A 225 -8.49 10.04 -17.30
N LYS A 226 -9.64 9.50 -17.75
CA LYS A 226 -10.03 9.36 -19.16
C LYS A 226 -9.05 8.54 -20.02
N ILE A 227 -8.31 7.62 -19.40
CA ILE A 227 -7.39 6.70 -20.10
C ILE A 227 -8.20 5.61 -20.80
N ILE A 228 -9.18 5.02 -20.10
CA ILE A 228 -10.10 4.06 -20.70
C ILE A 228 -11.39 4.75 -21.18
N GLN A 229 -11.70 4.55 -22.46
CA GLN A 229 -12.88 5.14 -23.09
C GLN A 229 -14.15 4.32 -22.83
N GLU A 230 -14.02 3.00 -22.64
CA GLU A 230 -15.16 2.12 -22.37
C GLU A 230 -15.99 2.60 -21.17
N ASN A 231 -17.31 2.47 -21.26
CA ASN A 231 -18.19 2.73 -20.13
C ASN A 231 -18.12 1.56 -19.14
N VAL A 232 -17.10 1.58 -18.28
CA VAL A 232 -16.90 0.57 -17.24
C VAL A 232 -17.71 0.85 -15.96
N THR A 233 -18.46 1.95 -15.87
CA THR A 233 -19.16 2.37 -14.64
C THR A 233 -20.17 1.33 -14.18
N ASP A 234 -20.94 0.74 -15.10
CA ASP A 234 -21.92 -0.31 -14.74
C ASP A 234 -21.24 -1.57 -14.20
N LYS A 235 -20.09 -1.94 -14.78
CA LYS A 235 -19.29 -3.09 -14.33
C LYS A 235 -18.67 -2.80 -12.95
N LEU A 236 -18.14 -1.60 -12.74
CA LEU A 236 -17.65 -1.13 -11.44
C LEU A 236 -18.77 -1.15 -10.39
N ASN A 237 -19.96 -0.66 -10.72
CA ASN A 237 -21.11 -0.70 -9.83
C ASN A 237 -21.47 -2.15 -9.43
N LYS A 238 -21.53 -3.06 -10.40
CA LYS A 238 -21.81 -4.49 -10.16
C LYS A 238 -20.78 -5.12 -9.23
N VAL A 239 -19.48 -4.95 -9.51
CA VAL A 239 -18.43 -5.57 -8.69
C VAL A 239 -18.31 -4.93 -7.31
N VAL A 240 -18.53 -3.62 -7.17
CA VAL A 240 -18.58 -2.95 -5.86
C VAL A 240 -19.75 -3.48 -5.03
N SER A 241 -20.94 -3.59 -5.64
CA SER A 241 -22.12 -4.18 -4.99
C SER A 241 -21.88 -5.62 -4.54
N MET A 242 -21.22 -6.43 -5.38
CA MET A 242 -20.81 -7.79 -5.04
C MET A 242 -19.84 -7.83 -3.84
N VAL A 243 -18.82 -6.97 -3.80
CA VAL A 243 -17.90 -6.93 -2.64
C VAL A 243 -18.65 -6.49 -1.38
N LEU A 244 -19.62 -5.57 -1.48
CA LEU A 244 -20.45 -5.15 -0.35
C LEU A 244 -21.35 -6.25 0.21
N SER A 245 -21.78 -7.21 -0.63
CA SER A 245 -22.61 -8.35 -0.18
C SER A 245 -21.80 -9.44 0.53
N PHE A 246 -20.47 -9.41 0.43
CA PHE A 246 -19.56 -10.34 1.13
C PHE A 246 -19.19 -9.88 2.56
N ARG A 247 -19.84 -8.83 3.06
CA ARG A 247 -19.71 -8.44 4.47
C ARG A 247 -20.28 -9.53 5.37
N ARG A 248 -19.63 -9.75 6.52
CA ARG A 248 -20.16 -10.50 7.66
C ARG A 248 -21.46 -9.88 8.17
N THR A 249 -22.17 -10.62 9.00
CA THR A 249 -23.39 -10.14 9.69
C THR A 249 -23.13 -8.92 10.58
N ASP A 250 -21.93 -8.82 11.14
CA ASP A 250 -21.42 -7.67 11.92
C ASP A 250 -20.87 -6.53 11.04
N LYS A 251 -21.10 -6.58 9.72
CA LYS A 251 -20.68 -5.60 8.70
C LYS A 251 -19.18 -5.56 8.41
N LEU A 252 -18.38 -6.47 8.96
CA LEU A 252 -16.94 -6.51 8.69
C LEU A 252 -16.63 -7.26 7.39
N TRP A 253 -15.54 -6.87 6.72
CA TRP A 253 -15.04 -7.66 5.58
C TRP A 253 -14.03 -8.71 6.05
N PRO A 254 -14.20 -9.98 5.66
CA PRO A 254 -13.15 -10.96 5.83
C PRO A 254 -11.98 -10.66 4.88
N GLY A 255 -10.80 -11.21 5.18
CA GLY A 255 -9.64 -11.06 4.29
C GLY A 255 -9.79 -11.84 2.98
N LYS A 256 -10.34 -13.06 3.07
CA LYS A 256 -10.55 -13.99 1.97
C LYS A 256 -11.89 -14.69 2.13
N ILE A 257 -12.51 -15.04 1.01
CA ILE A 257 -13.73 -15.84 0.95
C ILE A 257 -13.54 -17.00 -0.02
N TYR A 258 -14.34 -18.04 0.13
CA TYR A 258 -14.30 -19.21 -0.72
C TYR A 258 -15.64 -19.42 -1.42
N SER A 259 -15.64 -20.12 -2.56
CA SER A 259 -16.84 -20.54 -3.31
C SER A 259 -17.98 -21.07 -2.40
N ASN A 260 -17.69 -21.95 -1.44
CA ASN A 260 -18.66 -22.47 -0.49
C ASN A 260 -19.30 -21.40 0.42
N ASN A 261 -18.58 -20.34 0.77
CA ASN A 261 -19.15 -19.22 1.52
C ASN A 261 -20.18 -18.46 0.68
N ILE A 262 -19.88 -18.28 -0.61
CA ILE A 262 -20.76 -17.60 -1.56
C ILE A 262 -22.04 -18.42 -1.79
N LEU A 263 -21.90 -19.73 -1.99
CA LEU A 263 -23.02 -20.64 -2.19
C LEU A 263 -24.00 -20.68 -1.02
N ASN A 264 -23.46 -20.75 0.19
CA ASN A 264 -24.27 -20.86 1.40
C ASN A 264 -24.65 -19.49 1.99
N ILE A 265 -24.14 -18.39 1.40
CA ILE A 265 -24.27 -17.03 1.93
C ILE A 265 -23.84 -16.98 3.41
N ASP A 266 -22.71 -17.63 3.72
CA ASP A 266 -22.16 -17.71 5.07
C ASP A 266 -20.74 -17.16 5.12
N PHE A 267 -20.64 -15.95 5.66
CA PHE A 267 -19.38 -15.25 5.89
C PHE A 267 -19.05 -15.12 7.38
N GLY A 268 -19.98 -15.47 8.29
CA GLY A 268 -20.04 -14.98 9.67
C GLY A 268 -18.82 -15.28 10.53
N ASN A 269 -18.15 -16.40 10.28
CA ASN A 269 -16.98 -16.85 11.06
C ASN A 269 -15.64 -16.63 10.35
N LEU A 270 -15.64 -15.95 9.20
CA LEU A 270 -14.43 -15.77 8.42
C LEU A 270 -13.47 -14.77 9.10
N PRO A 271 -12.15 -15.05 9.08
CA PRO A 271 -11.16 -14.17 9.69
C PRO A 271 -11.18 -12.77 9.09
N THR A 272 -11.16 -11.76 9.97
CA THR A 272 -11.01 -10.35 9.62
C THR A 272 -9.84 -9.72 10.38
N ARG A 273 -9.41 -8.55 9.91
CA ARG A 273 -8.31 -7.78 10.48
C ARG A 273 -8.58 -6.28 10.32
N MET A 274 -8.23 -5.51 11.34
CA MET A 274 -8.16 -4.06 11.25
C MET A 274 -6.76 -3.67 10.75
N ALA A 275 -6.54 -3.82 9.45
CA ALA A 275 -5.29 -3.52 8.76
C ALA A 275 -5.55 -2.85 7.41
N TRP A 276 -4.53 -2.17 6.86
CA TRP A 276 -4.60 -1.67 5.48
C TRP A 276 -4.55 -2.82 4.49
N CYS A 277 -3.62 -3.78 4.63
CA CYS A 277 -3.43 -4.83 3.61
C CYS A 277 -4.63 -5.78 3.46
N TYR A 278 -5.26 -6.14 4.58
CA TYR A 278 -6.34 -7.14 4.67
C TYR A 278 -7.43 -6.73 5.65
N GLY A 279 -8.68 -7.04 5.29
CA GLY A 279 -9.86 -6.80 6.11
C GLY A 279 -10.44 -5.40 5.96
N THR A 280 -11.31 -5.03 6.90
CA THR A 280 -12.24 -3.91 6.76
C THR A 280 -11.59 -2.58 6.35
N PRO A 281 -10.50 -2.08 6.97
CA PRO A 281 -9.97 -0.75 6.64
C PRO A 281 -9.45 -0.65 5.20
N GLY A 282 -8.67 -1.62 4.72
CA GLY A 282 -8.18 -1.66 3.35
C GLY A 282 -9.29 -1.72 2.31
N THR A 283 -10.22 -2.67 2.50
CA THR A 283 -11.38 -2.84 1.63
C THR A 283 -12.23 -1.57 1.58
N ALA A 284 -12.53 -0.98 2.74
CA ALA A 284 -13.27 0.27 2.85
C ALA A 284 -12.58 1.43 2.12
N LEU A 285 -11.25 1.56 2.26
CA LEU A 285 -10.48 2.61 1.59
C LEU A 285 -10.61 2.53 0.07
N ALA A 286 -10.41 1.33 -0.50
CA ALA A 286 -10.47 1.11 -1.94
C ALA A 286 -11.88 1.35 -2.50
N LEU A 287 -12.91 0.82 -1.84
CA LEU A 287 -14.30 1.02 -2.25
C LEU A 287 -14.72 2.50 -2.11
N PHE A 288 -14.32 3.16 -1.03
CA PHE A 288 -14.62 4.58 -0.82
C PHE A 288 -14.02 5.43 -1.92
N LYS A 289 -12.74 5.21 -2.25
CA LYS A 289 -12.08 5.92 -3.34
C LYS A 289 -12.71 5.62 -4.69
N THR A 290 -13.06 4.37 -4.95
CA THR A 290 -13.81 3.98 -6.15
C THR A 290 -15.12 4.77 -6.26
N CYS A 291 -15.91 4.82 -5.19
CA CYS A 291 -17.18 5.56 -5.16
C CYS A 291 -16.97 7.05 -5.46
N GLN A 292 -15.90 7.67 -4.92
CA GLN A 292 -15.57 9.07 -5.20
C GLN A 292 -15.17 9.31 -6.66
N LEU A 293 -14.43 8.39 -7.28
CA LEU A 293 -13.88 8.57 -8.62
C LEU A 293 -14.94 8.37 -9.73
N VAL A 294 -15.92 7.49 -9.48
CA VAL A 294 -16.94 7.14 -10.48
C VAL A 294 -18.38 7.42 -10.02
N ASN A 295 -18.55 8.20 -8.94
CA ASN A 295 -19.84 8.66 -8.41
C ASN A 295 -20.83 7.52 -8.06
N LEU A 296 -20.37 6.51 -7.31
CA LEU A 296 -21.24 5.44 -6.79
C LEU A 296 -21.74 5.77 -5.38
N ASN A 297 -22.95 5.32 -5.04
CA ASN A 297 -23.66 5.73 -3.83
C ASN A 297 -23.58 4.72 -2.67
N TYR A 298 -22.38 4.20 -2.37
CA TYR A 298 -22.15 3.22 -1.30
C TYR A 298 -21.37 3.76 -0.09
N THR A 299 -21.14 5.07 -0.03
CA THR A 299 -20.36 5.71 1.04
C THR A 299 -20.88 5.39 2.44
N ASN A 300 -22.21 5.35 2.63
CA ASN A 300 -22.80 5.10 3.95
C ASN A 300 -22.55 3.67 4.42
N ASP A 301 -22.69 2.66 3.57
CA ASP A 301 -22.37 1.26 3.88
C ASP A 301 -20.90 1.07 4.28
N ILE A 302 -20.01 1.80 3.61
CA ILE A 302 -18.57 1.75 3.87
C ILE A 302 -18.27 2.36 5.25
N ILE A 303 -18.86 3.52 5.56
CA ILE A 303 -18.72 4.18 6.87
C ILE A 303 -19.32 3.31 7.98
N GLU A 304 -20.48 2.68 7.75
CA GLU A 304 -21.10 1.75 8.70
C GLU A 304 -20.13 0.62 9.09
N SER A 305 -19.44 0.05 8.10
CA SER A 305 -18.48 -1.04 8.31
C SER A 305 -17.26 -0.60 9.13
N LEU A 306 -16.75 0.62 8.90
CA LEU A 306 -15.67 1.19 9.71
C LEU A 306 -16.08 1.46 11.15
N ILE A 307 -17.30 1.97 11.36
CA ILE A 307 -17.88 2.20 12.69
C ILE A 307 -18.09 0.87 13.42
N ALA A 308 -18.59 -0.16 12.72
CA ALA A 308 -18.71 -1.51 13.28
C ALA A 308 -17.36 -2.06 13.74
N GLN A 309 -16.30 -1.84 12.95
CA GLN A 309 -14.93 -2.27 13.31
C GLN A 309 -14.37 -1.55 14.55
N ILE A 310 -14.73 -0.27 14.79
CA ILE A 310 -14.37 0.45 16.03
C ILE A 310 -14.96 -0.30 17.24
N ARG A 311 -16.22 -0.71 17.14
CA ARG A 311 -17.01 -1.35 18.21
C ARG A 311 -16.67 -2.84 18.39
N SER A 312 -16.15 -3.49 17.35
CA SER A 312 -15.78 -4.90 17.37
C SER A 312 -14.59 -5.20 18.30
N SER A 313 -14.60 -6.37 18.93
CA SER A 313 -13.46 -6.95 19.64
C SER A 313 -12.42 -7.57 18.70
N GLU A 314 -12.79 -7.96 17.48
CA GLU A 314 -11.93 -8.59 16.47
C GLU A 314 -11.10 -7.56 15.70
N LYS A 315 -10.18 -6.87 16.40
CA LYS A 315 -9.27 -5.90 15.77
C LYS A 315 -8.05 -6.56 15.13
N ASN A 316 -7.43 -7.55 15.79
CA ASN A 316 -6.27 -8.30 15.26
C ASN A 316 -5.12 -7.40 14.75
N THR A 317 -4.90 -6.25 15.39
CA THR A 317 -3.85 -5.27 15.07
C THR A 317 -2.80 -5.28 16.18
N PHE A 318 -1.56 -5.64 15.84
CA PHE A 318 -0.47 -5.82 16.81
C PHE A 318 0.67 -4.82 16.63
N SER A 319 0.81 -4.27 15.42
CA SER A 319 1.89 -3.37 15.04
C SER A 319 1.48 -1.89 15.08
N LEU A 320 2.47 -1.01 15.04
CA LEU A 320 2.35 0.43 14.82
C LEU A 320 2.51 0.82 13.34
N SER A 321 2.95 -0.12 12.49
CA SER A 321 3.33 0.11 11.09
C SER A 321 2.15 0.46 10.17
N ILE A 322 2.46 0.72 8.89
CA ILE A 322 1.47 1.12 7.89
C ILE A 322 0.70 -0.09 7.34
N CYS A 323 1.40 -1.18 7.01
CA CYS A 323 0.80 -2.32 6.31
C CYS A 323 -0.35 -2.95 7.11
N HIS A 324 -0.09 -3.22 8.39
CA HIS A 324 -1.02 -3.94 9.26
C HIS A 324 -1.00 -3.45 10.71
N GLY A 325 -0.63 -2.18 10.91
CA GLY A 325 -0.54 -1.54 12.21
C GLY A 325 -1.40 -0.29 12.33
N LEU A 326 -1.26 0.37 13.48
CA LEU A 326 -2.06 1.54 13.83
C LEU A 326 -1.91 2.71 12.85
N ALA A 327 -0.73 2.92 12.26
CA ALA A 327 -0.50 4.05 11.36
C ALA A 327 -1.34 3.95 10.08
N GLY A 328 -1.41 2.76 9.48
CA GLY A 328 -2.24 2.53 8.28
C GLY A 328 -3.73 2.64 8.58
N VAL A 329 -4.17 2.10 9.73
CA VAL A 329 -5.56 2.22 10.17
C VAL A 329 -5.91 3.68 10.43
N ALA A 330 -5.10 4.41 11.19
CA ALA A 330 -5.33 5.81 11.47
C ALA A 330 -5.42 6.64 10.18
N PHE A 331 -4.53 6.37 9.21
CA PHE A 331 -4.59 7.00 7.88
C PHE A 331 -5.93 6.78 7.16
N VAL A 332 -6.43 5.55 7.12
CA VAL A 332 -7.72 5.22 6.48
C VAL A 332 -8.87 5.97 7.15
N TYR A 333 -8.96 5.87 8.48
CA TYR A 333 -10.05 6.46 9.26
C TYR A 333 -10.02 7.99 9.20
N ASP A 334 -8.84 8.60 9.28
CA ASP A 334 -8.66 10.04 9.14
C ASP A 334 -9.07 10.52 7.75
N MET A 335 -8.65 9.81 6.69
CA MET A 335 -8.97 10.19 5.31
C MET A 335 -10.49 10.14 5.06
N ILE A 336 -11.15 9.04 5.40
CA ILE A 336 -12.59 8.87 5.16
C ILE A 336 -13.39 9.77 6.09
N GLY A 337 -12.96 9.87 7.35
CA GLY A 337 -13.56 10.73 8.36
C GLY A 337 -13.57 12.19 7.93
N ASN A 338 -12.42 12.76 7.56
CA ASN A 338 -12.35 14.16 7.10
C ASN A 338 -13.13 14.40 5.81
N LYS A 339 -13.12 13.45 4.85
CA LYS A 339 -13.84 13.62 3.60
C LYS A 339 -15.37 13.58 3.73
N ASN A 340 -15.90 13.01 4.82
CA ASN A 340 -17.34 12.95 5.09
C ASN A 340 -17.74 13.70 6.37
N THR A 341 -16.81 14.45 6.98
CA THR A 341 -17.02 15.14 8.26
C THR A 341 -17.54 14.21 9.37
N ASN A 342 -17.12 12.94 9.37
CA ASN A 342 -17.54 11.96 10.37
C ASN A 342 -16.65 12.05 11.62
N LYS A 343 -17.21 12.60 12.69
CA LYS A 343 -16.48 12.87 13.94
C LYS A 343 -16.01 11.60 14.67
N GLU A 344 -16.75 10.49 14.58
CA GLU A 344 -16.38 9.23 15.24
C GLU A 344 -15.11 8.64 14.59
N LEU A 345 -15.05 8.62 13.25
CA LEU A 345 -13.86 8.16 12.52
C LEU A 345 -12.64 9.06 12.78
N ILE A 346 -12.82 10.38 12.75
CA ILE A 346 -11.74 11.35 13.03
C ILE A 346 -11.22 11.18 14.47
N SER A 347 -12.13 11.05 15.45
CA SER A 347 -11.76 10.84 16.85
C SER A 347 -10.99 9.54 17.04
N PHE A 348 -11.42 8.45 16.40
CA PHE A 348 -10.72 7.17 16.47
C PHE A 348 -9.33 7.25 15.84
N ALA A 349 -9.20 7.89 14.67
CA ALA A 349 -7.90 8.08 14.03
C ALA A 349 -6.92 8.89 14.91
N ASN A 350 -7.42 9.92 15.60
CA ASN A 350 -6.62 10.71 16.54
C ASN A 350 -6.18 9.93 17.78
N ASP A 351 -7.03 9.05 18.33
CA ASP A 351 -6.64 8.12 19.40
C ASP A 351 -5.49 7.21 18.94
N LEU A 352 -5.63 6.59 17.75
CA LEU A 352 -4.58 5.74 17.20
C LEU A 352 -3.28 6.51 16.96
N ARG A 353 -3.37 7.74 16.43
CA ARG A 353 -2.22 8.63 16.25
C ARG A 353 -1.53 8.91 17.59
N GLN A 354 -2.29 9.18 18.65
CA GLN A 354 -1.72 9.43 19.96
C GLN A 354 -1.05 8.19 20.55
N ARG A 355 -1.63 7.01 20.37
CA ARG A 355 -1.00 5.74 20.77
C ARG A 355 0.34 5.49 20.07
N ILE A 356 0.45 5.87 18.80
CA ILE A 356 1.73 5.81 18.06
C ILE A 356 2.75 6.78 18.66
N ILE A 357 2.34 8.02 18.97
CA ILE A 357 3.23 9.02 19.58
C ILE A 357 3.73 8.56 20.94
N THR A 358 2.86 8.01 21.79
CA THR A 358 3.22 7.56 23.14
C THR A 358 4.00 6.25 23.17
N SER A 359 3.97 5.46 22.08
CA SER A 359 4.74 4.21 21.97
C SER A 359 6.20 4.41 21.55
N PHE A 360 6.61 5.65 21.26
CA PHE A 360 8.00 5.98 20.94
C PHE A 360 8.93 5.66 22.11
N SER A 361 10.06 5.01 21.84
CA SER A 361 11.05 4.70 22.86
C SER A 361 12.46 4.80 22.32
N THR A 362 13.30 5.61 22.96
CA THR A 362 14.74 5.72 22.64
C THR A 362 15.56 4.49 23.06
N ALA A 363 14.94 3.50 23.71
CA ALA A 363 15.55 2.21 24.00
C ALA A 363 15.55 1.27 22.77
N LYS A 364 14.72 1.56 21.76
CA LYS A 364 14.69 0.83 20.49
C LYS A 364 15.66 1.46 19.51
N VAL A 365 16.26 0.66 18.63
CA VAL A 365 17.35 1.13 17.75
C VAL A 365 16.88 2.26 16.84
N PHE A 366 15.67 2.12 16.29
CA PHE A 366 15.06 3.11 15.41
C PHE A 366 13.87 3.83 16.05
N GLY A 367 13.66 3.69 17.36
CA GLY A 367 12.57 4.36 18.11
C GLY A 367 11.24 3.61 18.13
N TYR A 368 11.01 2.75 17.14
CA TYR A 368 9.90 1.81 17.05
C TYR A 368 10.35 0.47 16.47
N SER A 369 9.48 -0.52 16.57
CA SER A 369 9.65 -1.86 16.05
C SER A 369 8.31 -2.36 15.52
N ASP A 370 8.37 -3.22 14.51
CA ASP A 370 7.21 -3.91 13.96
C ASP A 370 6.86 -5.10 14.86
N ARG A 371 5.57 -5.43 14.95
CA ARG A 371 5.11 -6.60 15.68
C ARG A 371 4.33 -7.52 14.77
N GLU A 372 4.83 -8.74 14.63
CA GLU A 372 4.26 -9.73 13.74
C GLU A 372 3.91 -11.00 14.51
N LYS A 373 2.82 -11.65 14.11
CA LYS A 373 2.42 -12.94 14.68
C LYS A 373 2.84 -14.03 13.71
N ILE A 374 3.87 -14.80 14.06
CA ILE A 374 4.35 -15.94 13.27
C ILE A 374 3.96 -17.21 14.01
N GLY A 375 2.99 -17.94 13.45
CA GLY A 375 2.36 -19.06 14.14
C GLY A 375 1.68 -18.59 15.44
N ASN A 376 2.14 -19.10 16.58
CA ASN A 376 1.64 -18.70 17.90
C ASN A 376 2.47 -17.60 18.56
N ASP A 377 3.65 -17.29 18.02
CA ASP A 377 4.57 -16.35 18.64
C ASP A 377 4.30 -14.93 18.13
N LEU A 378 4.28 -13.97 19.07
CA LEU A 378 4.33 -12.56 18.75
C LEU A 378 5.79 -12.10 18.82
N ILE A 379 6.35 -11.73 17.68
CA ILE A 379 7.72 -11.25 17.55
C ILE A 379 7.77 -9.74 17.40
N GLU A 380 8.89 -9.15 17.81
CA GLU A 380 9.18 -7.73 17.63
C GLU A 380 10.44 -7.60 16.77
N LEU A 381 10.36 -6.85 15.68
CA LEU A 381 11.42 -6.72 14.67
C LEU A 381 11.77 -5.24 14.48
N GLU A 382 13.07 -4.92 14.52
CA GLU A 382 13.58 -3.66 13.99
C GLU A 382 13.38 -3.66 12.48
N SER A 383 12.72 -2.62 11.97
CA SER A 383 12.39 -2.45 10.56
C SER A 383 12.38 -0.98 10.21
N VAL A 384 12.98 -0.64 9.08
CA VAL A 384 13.12 0.75 8.62
C VAL A 384 12.18 1.10 7.48
N GLY A 385 11.62 0.09 6.80
CA GLY A 385 10.78 0.24 5.61
C GLY A 385 9.53 1.11 5.77
N ILE A 386 8.90 1.43 4.64
CA ILE A 386 7.66 2.22 4.63
C ILE A 386 6.43 1.42 5.06
N LEU A 387 6.41 0.10 4.80
CA LEU A 387 5.25 -0.74 5.09
C LEU A 387 5.25 -1.24 6.52
N GLN A 388 6.37 -1.79 6.97
CA GLN A 388 6.51 -2.41 8.29
C GLN A 388 7.37 -1.59 9.25
N GLY A 389 8.14 -0.62 8.75
CA GLY A 389 9.16 0.06 9.53
C GLY A 389 8.86 1.50 9.91
N VAL A 390 9.88 2.12 10.52
CA VAL A 390 9.83 3.47 11.08
C VAL A 390 9.62 4.56 10.05
N SER A 391 10.06 4.39 8.80
CA SER A 391 9.86 5.41 7.76
C SER A 391 8.39 5.63 7.45
N GLY A 392 7.57 4.58 7.46
CA GLY A 392 6.11 4.69 7.29
C GLY A 392 5.46 5.46 8.44
N ILE A 393 5.89 5.21 9.68
CA ILE A 393 5.40 5.91 10.87
C ILE A 393 5.75 7.40 10.80
N VAL A 394 6.99 7.72 10.45
CA VAL A 394 7.45 9.12 10.30
C VAL A 394 6.63 9.84 9.23
N LEU A 395 6.46 9.23 8.05
CA LEU A 395 5.68 9.83 6.97
C LEU A 395 4.21 10.09 7.38
N PHE A 396 3.59 9.15 8.09
CA PHE A 396 2.23 9.32 8.60
C PHE A 396 2.11 10.45 9.64
N LEU A 397 3.08 10.58 10.55
CA LEU A 397 3.10 11.66 11.54
C LEU A 397 3.40 13.03 10.91
N LEU A 398 4.20 13.03 9.84
CA LEU A 398 4.61 14.23 9.11
C LEU A 398 3.50 14.79 8.20
N ASP A 399 2.66 13.92 7.63
CA ASP A 399 1.67 14.28 6.59
C ASP A 399 0.75 15.45 6.98
N ALA A 400 0.39 15.56 8.26
CA ALA A 400 -0.47 16.63 8.77
C ALA A 400 0.19 18.02 8.83
N TYR A 401 1.50 18.10 8.58
CA TYR A 401 2.29 19.33 8.63
C TYR A 401 2.84 19.76 7.28
N SER A 402 2.50 19.04 6.21
CA SER A 402 2.89 19.42 4.86
C SER A 402 1.84 20.32 4.22
N ASP A 403 2.29 21.47 3.70
CA ASP A 403 1.46 22.33 2.85
C ASP A 403 1.33 21.78 1.42
N GLU A 404 2.19 20.84 1.05
CA GLU A 404 2.19 20.17 -0.25
C GLU A 404 1.67 18.73 -0.17
N LYS A 405 1.31 18.18 -1.32
CA LYS A 405 0.91 16.77 -1.41
C LYS A 405 2.15 15.89 -1.49
N LEU A 406 2.47 15.22 -0.37
CA LEU A 406 3.52 14.20 -0.35
C LEU A 406 3.14 12.96 -1.17
N LEU A 407 4.10 12.42 -1.95
CA LEU A 407 3.84 11.31 -2.88
C LEU A 407 3.67 9.96 -2.18
N TRP A 408 4.14 9.78 -0.95
CA TRP A 408 4.08 8.48 -0.26
C TRP A 408 2.66 7.89 -0.21
N LYS A 409 1.61 8.73 -0.12
CA LYS A 409 0.21 8.31 -0.12
C LYS A 409 -0.21 7.54 -1.39
N LYS A 410 0.49 7.74 -2.51
CA LYS A 410 0.27 7.00 -3.76
C LYS A 410 0.60 5.51 -3.63
N MET A 411 1.36 5.11 -2.62
CA MET A 411 1.58 3.69 -2.37
C MET A 411 0.30 2.99 -1.86
N LEU A 412 -0.53 3.72 -1.09
CA LEU A 412 -1.68 3.13 -0.39
C LEU A 412 -2.97 3.14 -1.19
N ILE A 413 -3.11 4.07 -2.14
CA ILE A 413 -4.35 4.27 -2.90
C ILE A 413 -4.16 4.53 -4.36
#